data_AF-A0AAW9DJP4-F1
#
_entry.id   AF-A0AAW9DJP4-F1
#
_cell.length_a   1.000
_cell.length_b   1.000
_cell.length_c   1.000
_cell.angle_alpha   90.00
_cell.angle_beta   90.00
_cell.angle_gamma   90.00
#
_symmetry.space_group_name_H-M   'P 1'
#
loop_
_entity.id
_entity.type
_entity.pdbx_description
1 polymer ?
#
loop_
_entity_poly.entity_id
_entity_poly.type
_entity_poly.pdbx_seq_one_letter_code
_entity_poly.pdbx_strand_id
1 'polypeptide(L)'
;MTPLPVQPAYHLTDRPEQHRWLVEGLWAEEAVGIIGGEPKCCKSFLALDLAVAVAAGVPCLRRFAVTRPGRVLLYPAEDALHIVRQRLESICAAAGTQLAALDVQVITAPSLRLDLEDDRARLADTIARLKPRLLVLDPFVRLHRIDENVSGEVAPLLAFLRDMQRHHAIAVAVVHHAKKGAGTLRAGQALRGSSEFHAWGDSNLYLRRDGDDRIILTPEHRAAPAMPSITLELNQHETALALEPIHASEPSPDNATPKSLDDRITAALAETGQPQPFTDLRARCRIRAATLYQRLTAMIDNGCVIKSPDGYRLTKN
;
A
#
# COMPACT_ATOMS: atom_id res chain seq x y z
N MET A 1 5.29 -41.81 -22.28
CA MET A 1 4.99 -40.57 -21.53
C MET A 1 5.48 -40.75 -20.11
N THR A 2 6.34 -39.88 -19.60
CA THR A 2 6.79 -39.95 -18.20
C THR A 2 5.63 -39.49 -17.32
N PRO A 3 5.14 -40.31 -16.36
CA PRO A 3 4.09 -39.89 -15.44
C PRO A 3 4.58 -38.70 -14.59
N LEU A 4 3.63 -37.88 -14.10
CA LEU A 4 3.95 -36.77 -13.21
C LEU A 4 4.52 -37.30 -11.87
N PRO A 5 5.50 -36.61 -11.26
CA PRO A 5 5.96 -36.95 -9.93
C PRO A 5 4.82 -36.75 -8.92
N VAL A 6 4.52 -37.76 -8.13
CA VAL A 6 3.49 -37.71 -7.07
C VAL A 6 4.05 -38.28 -5.77
N GLN A 7 3.66 -37.69 -4.64
CA GLN A 7 3.91 -38.25 -3.32
C GLN A 7 2.73 -37.94 -2.39
N PRO A 8 2.50 -38.75 -1.35
CA PRO A 8 1.48 -38.45 -0.35
C PRO A 8 1.70 -37.09 0.31
N ALA A 9 0.61 -36.38 0.62
CA ALA A 9 0.68 -35.02 1.17
C ALA A 9 1.49 -34.92 2.47
N TYR A 10 1.52 -35.97 3.29
CA TYR A 10 2.26 -35.99 4.56
C TYR A 10 3.78 -36.17 4.40
N HIS A 11 4.27 -36.48 3.19
CA HIS A 11 5.71 -36.46 2.87
C HIS A 11 6.19 -35.08 2.41
N LEU A 12 5.28 -34.12 2.20
CA LEU A 12 5.66 -32.75 1.90
C LEU A 12 6.36 -32.14 3.12
N THR A 13 7.52 -31.52 2.88
CA THR A 13 8.30 -30.88 3.94
C THR A 13 7.50 -29.74 4.58
N ASP A 14 7.33 -29.80 5.89
CA ASP A 14 6.76 -28.69 6.66
C ASP A 14 7.78 -27.53 6.76
N ARG A 15 7.29 -26.30 6.66
CA ARG A 15 8.12 -25.09 6.82
C ARG A 15 7.81 -24.45 8.17
N PRO A 16 8.80 -24.21 9.04
CA PRO A 16 8.56 -23.62 10.34
C PRO A 16 8.00 -22.19 10.20
N GLU A 17 7.11 -21.77 11.11
CA GLU A 17 6.39 -20.48 11.04
C GLU A 17 7.33 -19.27 10.92
N GLN A 18 8.52 -19.33 11.51
CA GLN A 18 9.55 -18.28 11.40
C GLN A 18 10.02 -18.00 9.97
N HIS A 19 9.84 -18.94 9.04
CA HIS A 19 10.16 -18.77 7.61
C HIS A 19 8.94 -18.37 6.77
N ARG A 20 7.82 -18.01 7.41
CA ARG A 20 6.60 -17.60 6.71
C ARG A 20 6.68 -16.17 6.18
N TRP A 21 7.42 -15.30 6.87
CA TRP A 21 7.48 -13.88 6.57
C TRP A 21 8.87 -13.49 6.12
N LEU A 22 8.96 -12.60 5.14
CA LEU A 22 10.16 -11.81 4.85
C LEU A 22 10.15 -10.54 5.72
N VAL A 23 8.98 -9.90 5.77
CA VAL A 23 8.66 -8.78 6.66
C VAL A 23 7.39 -9.13 7.40
N GLU A 24 7.47 -9.19 8.73
CA GLU A 24 6.38 -9.67 9.58
C GLU A 24 5.08 -8.91 9.31
N GLY A 25 4.04 -9.66 8.99
CA GLY A 25 2.75 -9.11 8.58
C GLY A 25 2.78 -8.49 7.18
N LEU A 26 3.80 -7.76 6.75
CA LEU A 26 3.69 -7.01 5.48
C LEU A 26 3.97 -7.86 4.23
N TRP A 27 4.92 -8.79 4.30
CA TRP A 27 5.33 -9.54 3.11
C TRP A 27 5.78 -10.95 3.46
N ALA A 28 5.10 -11.96 2.92
CA ALA A 28 5.46 -13.35 3.13
C ALA A 28 6.80 -13.71 2.44
N GLU A 29 7.50 -14.69 2.99
CA GLU A 29 8.75 -15.21 2.42
C GLU A 29 8.49 -15.78 1.03
N GLU A 30 9.37 -15.51 0.07
CA GLU A 30 9.25 -15.98 -1.31
C GLU A 30 7.89 -15.61 -1.97
N ALA A 31 7.19 -14.58 -1.47
CA ALA A 31 5.89 -14.18 -2.01
C ALA A 31 6.02 -13.27 -3.23
N VAL A 32 5.09 -13.43 -4.17
CA VAL A 32 4.83 -12.38 -5.17
C VAL A 32 3.66 -11.51 -4.73
N GLY A 33 3.60 -10.28 -5.20
CA GLY A 33 2.63 -9.35 -4.66
C GLY A 33 2.59 -7.98 -5.28
N ILE A 34 1.53 -7.25 -4.94
CA ILE A 34 1.29 -5.90 -5.43
C ILE A 34 1.36 -4.88 -4.30
N ILE A 35 2.11 -3.81 -4.53
CA ILE A 35 1.98 -2.55 -3.78
C ILE A 35 1.05 -1.65 -4.59
N GLY A 36 -0.23 -1.67 -4.25
CA GLY A 36 -1.33 -1.12 -5.03
C GLY A 36 -1.91 0.15 -4.44
N GLY A 37 -2.55 1.00 -5.26
CA GLY A 37 -3.22 2.18 -4.74
C GLY A 37 -3.32 3.35 -5.71
N GLU A 38 -4.12 4.35 -5.34
CA GLU A 38 -4.33 5.55 -6.16
C GLU A 38 -3.00 6.32 -6.38
N PRO A 39 -2.89 7.10 -7.46
CA PRO A 39 -1.78 8.03 -7.64
C PRO A 39 -1.57 8.90 -6.38
N LYS A 40 -0.32 9.27 -6.08
CA LYS A 40 0.05 10.12 -4.94
C LYS A 40 -0.28 9.56 -3.53
N CYS A 41 -0.41 8.24 -3.41
CA CYS A 41 -0.54 7.53 -2.12
C CYS A 41 0.79 6.88 -1.64
N CYS A 42 1.94 7.44 -2.02
CA CYS A 42 3.27 7.03 -1.52
C CYS A 42 3.67 5.55 -1.73
N LYS A 43 3.13 4.86 -2.74
CA LYS A 43 3.50 3.47 -3.09
C LYS A 43 5.00 3.27 -3.29
N SER A 44 5.64 4.15 -4.06
CA SER A 44 7.08 4.11 -4.28
C SER A 44 7.86 4.30 -2.98
N PHE A 45 7.38 5.14 -2.07
CA PHE A 45 8.00 5.26 -0.74
C PHE A 45 7.87 3.96 0.06
N LEU A 46 6.71 3.30 0.05
CA LEU A 46 6.55 2.01 0.72
C LEU A 46 7.43 0.91 0.09
N ALA A 47 7.54 0.89 -1.24
CA ALA A 47 8.39 -0.04 -1.96
C ALA A 47 9.89 0.15 -1.65
N LEU A 48 10.33 1.41 -1.54
CA LEU A 48 11.70 1.75 -1.14
C LEU A 48 11.95 1.48 0.35
N ASP A 49 10.97 1.70 1.22
CA ASP A 49 11.06 1.38 2.66
C ASP A 49 11.21 -0.13 2.87
N LEU A 50 10.41 -0.92 2.14
CA LEU A 50 10.55 -2.38 2.11
C LEU A 50 11.95 -2.81 1.61
N ALA A 51 12.46 -2.16 0.57
CA ALA A 51 13.81 -2.44 0.04
C ALA A 51 14.90 -2.13 1.06
N VAL A 52 14.85 -0.98 1.74
CA VAL A 52 15.80 -0.59 2.78
C VAL A 52 15.73 -1.55 3.96
N ALA A 53 14.52 -1.85 4.44
CA ALA A 53 14.30 -2.76 5.55
C ALA A 53 14.90 -4.14 5.30
N VAL A 54 14.59 -4.75 4.15
CA VAL A 54 15.10 -6.07 3.77
C VAL A 54 16.62 -6.07 3.59
N ALA A 55 17.18 -5.03 2.97
CA ALA A 55 18.63 -4.95 2.75
C ALA A 55 19.42 -4.73 4.05
N ALA A 56 18.88 -3.93 4.98
CA ALA A 56 19.56 -3.58 6.23
C ALA A 56 19.22 -4.52 7.41
N GLY A 57 18.13 -5.28 7.34
CA GLY A 57 17.63 -6.07 8.48
C GLY A 57 17.04 -5.22 9.60
N VAL A 58 16.53 -4.03 9.26
CA VAL A 58 15.86 -3.12 10.19
C VAL A 58 14.35 -3.22 10.01
N PRO A 59 13.53 -2.87 11.03
CA PRO A 59 12.08 -2.93 10.89
C PRO A 59 11.54 -2.05 9.75
N CYS A 60 10.78 -2.64 8.84
CA CYS A 60 10.03 -1.92 7.81
C CYS A 60 8.99 -1.01 8.45
N LEU A 61 8.85 0.21 7.93
CA LEU A 61 8.06 1.29 8.52
C LEU A 61 8.39 1.53 10.00
N ARG A 62 9.65 1.25 10.39
CA ARG A 62 10.14 1.27 11.78
C ARG A 62 9.33 0.39 12.76
N ARG A 63 8.50 -0.53 12.26
CA ARG A 63 7.55 -1.30 13.08
C ARG A 63 7.56 -2.80 12.81
N PHE A 64 7.72 -3.22 11.55
CA PHE A 64 7.53 -4.61 11.15
C PHE A 64 8.88 -5.29 10.95
N ALA A 65 9.18 -6.29 11.77
CA ALA A 65 10.49 -6.93 11.78
C ALA A 65 10.80 -7.64 10.46
N VAL A 66 12.07 -7.61 10.07
CA VAL A 66 12.60 -8.37 8.94
C VAL A 66 13.22 -9.64 9.50
N THR A 67 12.74 -10.79 9.07
CA THR A 67 13.18 -12.10 9.58
C THR A 67 14.45 -12.59 8.88
N ARG A 68 14.59 -12.27 7.59
CA ARG A 68 15.67 -12.75 6.72
C ARG A 68 16.17 -11.63 5.81
N PRO A 69 17.08 -10.77 6.32
CA PRO A 69 17.66 -9.73 5.49
C PRO A 69 18.49 -10.29 4.35
N GLY A 70 18.68 -9.49 3.30
CA GLY A 70 19.56 -9.82 2.21
C GLY A 70 19.44 -8.88 1.02
N ARG A 71 20.18 -9.19 -0.04
CA ARG A 71 20.28 -8.35 -1.22
C ARG A 71 18.92 -8.02 -1.82
N VAL A 72 18.73 -6.76 -2.20
CA VAL A 72 17.54 -6.29 -2.91
C VAL A 72 17.91 -5.87 -4.32
N LEU A 73 17.08 -6.22 -5.30
CA LEU A 73 17.17 -5.75 -6.67
C LEU A 73 15.98 -4.83 -6.96
N LEU A 74 16.25 -3.59 -7.35
CA LEU A 74 15.25 -2.54 -7.57
C LEU A 74 15.29 -2.06 -9.02
N TYR A 75 14.13 -1.98 -9.68
CA TYR A 75 13.97 -1.27 -10.94
C TYR A 75 12.95 -0.13 -10.81
N PRO A 76 13.41 1.13 -10.66
CA PRO A 76 12.58 2.31 -10.58
C PRO A 76 12.39 2.91 -11.98
N ALA A 77 11.34 2.50 -12.67
CA ALA A 77 11.14 2.75 -14.09
C ALA A 77 10.68 4.18 -14.45
N GLU A 78 10.27 5.00 -13.46
CA GLU A 78 9.76 6.36 -13.69
C GLU A 78 10.67 7.47 -13.16
N ASP A 79 11.22 7.29 -11.96
CA ASP A 79 12.03 8.33 -11.31
C ASP A 79 13.47 8.35 -11.83
N ALA A 80 14.03 9.56 -11.95
CA ALA A 80 15.45 9.70 -12.23
C ALA A 80 16.31 9.09 -11.09
N LEU A 81 17.40 8.42 -11.45
CA LEU A 81 18.23 7.66 -10.49
C LEU A 81 18.74 8.50 -9.30
N HIS A 82 19.02 9.79 -9.49
CA HIS A 82 19.44 10.68 -8.40
C HIS A 82 18.31 10.96 -7.39
N ILE A 83 17.04 11.01 -7.84
CA ILE A 83 15.86 11.13 -6.96
C ILE A 83 15.66 9.83 -6.19
N VAL A 84 15.80 8.68 -6.84
CA VAL A 84 15.74 7.36 -6.18
C VAL A 84 16.79 7.28 -5.09
N ARG A 85 18.03 7.69 -5.39
CA ARG A 85 19.13 7.75 -4.41
C ARG A 85 18.78 8.65 -3.21
N GLN A 86 18.30 9.88 -3.44
CA GLN A 86 17.90 10.78 -2.36
C GLN A 86 16.81 10.19 -1.46
N ARG A 87 15.81 9.53 -2.05
CA ARG A 87 14.76 8.86 -1.28
C ARG A 87 15.30 7.68 -0.47
N LEU A 88 16.17 6.86 -1.06
CA LEU A 88 16.83 5.77 -0.34
C LEU A 88 17.67 6.29 0.84
N GLU A 89 18.46 7.34 0.63
CA GLU A 89 19.25 7.99 1.69
C GLU A 89 18.35 8.55 2.79
N SER A 90 17.24 9.19 2.42
CA SER A 90 16.23 9.72 3.34
C SER A 90 15.59 8.63 4.21
N ILE A 91 15.21 7.51 3.61
CA ILE A 91 14.63 6.36 4.30
C ILE A 91 15.68 5.69 5.19
N CYS A 92 16.92 5.54 4.72
CA CYS A 92 18.02 4.99 5.51
C CYS A 92 18.26 5.84 6.77
N ALA A 93 18.29 7.17 6.63
CA ALA A 93 18.46 8.08 7.76
C ALA A 93 17.34 7.93 8.79
N ALA A 94 16.08 7.85 8.33
CA ALA A 94 14.93 7.61 9.21
C ALA A 94 14.99 6.24 9.92
N ALA A 95 15.55 5.22 9.27
CA ALA A 95 15.72 3.89 9.82
C ALA A 95 17.02 3.71 10.64
N GLY A 96 17.80 4.76 10.84
CA GLY A 96 19.07 4.71 11.58
C GLY A 96 20.18 3.92 10.88
N THR A 97 20.16 3.87 9.54
CA THR A 97 21.15 3.17 8.72
C THR A 97 21.71 4.08 7.62
N GLN A 98 22.66 3.58 6.81
CA GLN A 98 23.32 4.33 5.76
C GLN A 98 23.31 3.54 4.46
N LEU A 99 22.82 4.15 3.36
CA LEU A 99 22.68 3.47 2.06
C LEU A 99 23.96 2.75 1.60
N ALA A 100 25.14 3.32 1.88
CA ALA A 100 26.44 2.72 1.52
C ALA A 100 26.73 1.37 2.22
N ALA A 101 26.06 1.06 3.32
CA ALA A 101 26.18 -0.20 4.04
C ALA A 101 25.18 -1.28 3.57
N LEU A 102 24.27 -0.93 2.66
CA LEU A 102 23.19 -1.82 2.21
C LEU A 102 23.54 -2.48 0.87
N ASP A 103 23.13 -3.73 0.70
CA ASP A 103 23.20 -4.45 -0.58
C ASP A 103 21.91 -4.22 -1.41
N VAL A 104 21.70 -2.97 -1.85
CA VAL A 104 20.62 -2.58 -2.77
C VAL A 104 21.19 -2.37 -4.17
N GLN A 105 20.85 -3.26 -5.09
CA GLN A 105 21.24 -3.20 -6.49
C GLN A 105 20.13 -2.51 -7.30
N VAL A 106 20.48 -1.47 -8.07
CA VAL A 106 19.51 -0.74 -8.90
C VAL A 106 19.74 -1.05 -10.37
N ILE A 107 18.70 -1.49 -11.07
CA ILE A 107 18.73 -1.63 -12.52
C ILE A 107 18.69 -0.22 -13.14
N THR A 108 19.80 0.21 -13.73
CA THR A 108 19.95 1.53 -14.36
C THR A 108 19.63 1.53 -15.86
N ALA A 109 19.10 0.41 -16.38
CA ALA A 109 18.71 0.32 -17.78
C ALA A 109 17.59 1.34 -18.07
N PRO A 110 17.61 2.03 -19.22
CA PRO A 110 16.58 3.02 -19.56
C PRO A 110 15.21 2.38 -19.82
N SER A 111 15.18 1.08 -20.12
CA SER A 111 13.95 0.31 -20.25
C SER A 111 14.18 -1.16 -19.88
N LEU A 112 13.14 -1.77 -19.34
CA LEU A 112 13.01 -3.20 -19.11
C LEU A 112 11.54 -3.57 -19.35
N ARG A 113 11.28 -4.46 -20.30
CA ARG A 113 9.94 -4.81 -20.75
C ARG A 113 9.68 -6.31 -20.71
N LEU A 114 8.76 -6.74 -19.87
CA LEU A 114 8.42 -8.13 -19.64
C LEU A 114 7.60 -8.76 -20.78
N ASP A 115 7.03 -7.96 -21.68
CA ASP A 115 6.45 -8.42 -22.94
C ASP A 115 7.52 -8.77 -24.01
N LEU A 116 8.79 -8.40 -23.78
CA LEU A 116 9.90 -8.73 -24.66
C LEU A 116 10.71 -9.91 -24.09
N GLU A 117 11.01 -10.89 -24.94
CA GLU A 117 11.76 -12.09 -24.54
C GLU A 117 13.20 -11.77 -24.10
N ASP A 118 13.90 -10.92 -24.84
CA ASP A 118 15.27 -10.51 -24.51
C ASP A 118 15.37 -9.84 -23.14
N ASP A 119 14.42 -8.99 -22.79
CA ASP A 119 14.39 -8.30 -21.51
C ASP A 119 14.04 -9.24 -20.36
N ARG A 120 13.15 -10.22 -20.58
CA ARG A 120 12.90 -11.32 -19.63
C ARG A 120 14.17 -12.14 -19.39
N ALA A 121 14.88 -12.51 -20.45
CA ALA A 121 16.13 -13.26 -20.35
C ALA A 121 17.20 -12.47 -19.58
N ARG A 122 17.37 -11.17 -19.88
CA ARG A 122 18.28 -10.27 -19.17
C ARG A 122 17.94 -10.15 -17.69
N LEU A 123 16.66 -10.02 -17.35
CA LEU A 123 16.23 -9.95 -15.95
C LEU A 123 16.48 -11.27 -15.22
N ALA A 124 16.11 -12.41 -15.83
CA ALA A 124 16.34 -13.74 -15.26
C ALA A 124 17.83 -13.99 -14.98
N ASP A 125 18.69 -13.66 -15.94
CA ASP A 125 20.14 -13.78 -15.82
C ASP A 125 20.73 -12.85 -14.74
N THR A 126 20.17 -11.63 -14.62
CA THR A 126 20.53 -10.70 -13.53
C THR A 126 20.13 -11.24 -12.16
N ILE A 127 18.92 -11.79 -12.02
CA ILE A 127 18.43 -12.44 -10.80
C ILE A 127 19.28 -13.66 -10.46
N ALA A 128 19.62 -14.50 -11.44
CA ALA A 128 20.43 -15.69 -11.23
C ALA A 128 21.84 -15.38 -10.70
N ARG A 129 22.47 -14.30 -11.22
CA ARG A 129 23.76 -13.81 -10.74
C ARG A 129 23.69 -13.18 -9.37
N LEU A 130 22.75 -12.27 -9.16
CA LEU A 130 22.67 -11.48 -7.93
C LEU A 130 22.01 -12.26 -6.78
N LYS A 131 21.15 -13.23 -7.06
CA LYS A 131 20.40 -14.00 -6.05
C LYS A 131 19.74 -13.11 -4.98
N PRO A 132 18.97 -12.07 -5.37
CA PRO A 132 18.33 -11.18 -4.41
C PRO A 132 17.36 -11.96 -3.51
N ARG A 133 17.05 -11.42 -2.33
CA ARG A 133 15.92 -11.86 -1.50
C ARG A 133 14.62 -11.18 -1.91
N LEU A 134 14.70 -9.93 -2.35
CA LEU A 134 13.56 -9.15 -2.83
C LEU A 134 13.87 -8.51 -4.19
N LEU A 135 12.94 -8.66 -5.12
CA LEU A 135 12.86 -7.91 -6.37
C LEU A 135 11.74 -6.87 -6.26
N VAL A 136 12.06 -5.59 -6.48
CA VAL A 136 11.08 -4.50 -6.51
C VAL A 136 11.02 -3.93 -7.92
N LEU A 137 9.82 -3.89 -8.51
CA LEU A 137 9.56 -3.34 -9.84
C LEU A 137 8.54 -2.21 -9.71
N ASP A 138 8.93 -0.97 -10.01
CA ASP A 138 8.08 0.21 -9.79
C ASP A 138 8.05 1.15 -11.00
N PRO A 139 6.90 1.35 -11.68
CA PRO A 139 5.62 0.63 -11.60
C PRO A 139 5.41 -0.37 -12.75
N PHE A 140 4.46 -1.29 -12.58
CA PHE A 140 4.11 -2.33 -13.57
C PHE A 140 3.83 -1.78 -14.96
N VAL A 141 3.10 -0.67 -15.05
CA VAL A 141 2.71 -0.02 -16.32
C VAL A 141 3.90 0.39 -17.20
N ARG A 142 5.12 0.49 -16.62
CA ARG A 142 6.35 0.78 -17.37
C ARG A 142 7.13 -0.46 -17.79
N LEU A 143 6.69 -1.63 -17.35
CA LEU A 143 7.32 -2.91 -17.64
C LEU A 143 6.76 -3.56 -18.89
N HIS A 144 5.86 -2.91 -19.62
CA HIS A 144 5.26 -3.49 -20.81
C HIS A 144 4.67 -2.45 -21.77
N ARG A 145 4.16 -2.91 -22.91
CA ARG A 145 3.38 -2.13 -23.87
C ARG A 145 1.98 -2.66 -24.16
N ILE A 146 1.59 -3.73 -23.45
CA ILE A 146 0.29 -4.41 -23.56
C ILE A 146 -0.88 -3.60 -22.99
N ASP A 147 -2.11 -4.03 -23.28
CA ASP A 147 -3.32 -3.51 -22.63
C ASP A 147 -3.59 -4.26 -21.31
N GLU A 148 -3.43 -3.57 -20.17
CA GLU A 148 -3.67 -4.13 -18.83
C GLU A 148 -5.13 -4.56 -18.58
N ASN A 149 -6.08 -4.15 -19.43
CA ASN A 149 -7.47 -4.58 -19.32
C ASN A 149 -7.72 -5.94 -19.96
N VAL A 150 -6.77 -6.46 -20.74
CA VAL A 150 -6.84 -7.77 -21.38
C VAL A 150 -6.09 -8.78 -20.52
N SER A 151 -6.83 -9.55 -19.71
CA SER A 151 -6.26 -10.56 -18.82
C SER A 151 -5.29 -11.53 -19.52
N GLY A 152 -5.58 -11.89 -20.77
CA GLY A 152 -4.71 -12.75 -21.58
C GLY A 152 -3.35 -12.16 -21.93
N GLU A 153 -3.20 -10.83 -21.95
CA GLU A 153 -1.92 -10.16 -22.18
C GLU A 153 -1.13 -10.00 -20.87
N VAL A 154 -1.82 -9.72 -19.76
CA VAL A 154 -1.18 -9.54 -18.44
C VAL A 154 -0.70 -10.87 -17.85
N ALA A 155 -1.49 -11.95 -18.02
CA ALA A 155 -1.22 -13.25 -17.39
C ALA A 155 0.19 -13.81 -17.72
N PRO A 156 0.70 -13.78 -18.97
CA PRO A 156 2.06 -14.22 -19.28
C PRO A 156 3.17 -13.47 -18.54
N LEU A 157 3.00 -12.17 -18.29
CA LEU A 157 4.00 -11.36 -17.57
C LEU A 157 4.02 -11.73 -16.09
N LEU A 158 2.85 -11.89 -15.49
CA LEU A 158 2.71 -12.34 -14.11
C LEU A 158 3.19 -13.79 -13.91
N ALA A 159 2.94 -14.66 -14.89
CA ALA A 159 3.46 -16.03 -14.92
C ALA A 159 5.00 -16.04 -14.94
N PHE A 160 5.63 -15.21 -15.78
CA PHE A 160 7.08 -15.07 -15.80
C PHE A 160 7.65 -14.66 -14.43
N LEU A 161 7.07 -13.65 -13.77
CA LEU A 161 7.51 -13.21 -12.44
C LEU A 161 7.30 -14.31 -11.38
N ARG A 162 6.21 -15.08 -11.50
CA ARG A 162 5.94 -16.24 -10.65
C ARG A 162 6.98 -17.34 -10.85
N ASP A 163 7.39 -17.58 -12.08
CA ASP A 163 8.44 -18.55 -12.38
C ASP A 163 9.78 -18.09 -11.81
N MET A 164 10.13 -16.80 -11.92
CA MET A 164 11.33 -16.26 -11.28
C MET A 164 11.31 -16.45 -9.76
N GLN A 165 10.16 -16.18 -9.12
CA GLN A 165 9.96 -16.42 -7.70
C GLN A 165 10.24 -17.87 -7.32
N ARG A 166 9.66 -18.84 -8.04
CA ARG A 166 9.81 -20.27 -7.74
C ARG A 166 11.22 -20.79 -7.99
N HIS A 167 11.84 -20.40 -9.11
CA HIS A 167 13.17 -20.90 -9.51
C HIS A 167 14.28 -20.35 -8.61
N HIS A 168 14.14 -19.11 -8.14
CA HIS A 168 15.20 -18.43 -7.37
C HIS A 168 14.86 -18.24 -5.89
N ALA A 169 13.68 -18.70 -5.45
CA ALA A 169 13.19 -18.52 -4.09
C ALA A 169 13.31 -17.04 -3.65
N ILE A 170 12.73 -16.13 -4.44
CA ILE A 170 12.78 -14.67 -4.22
C ILE A 170 11.39 -14.12 -3.90
N ALA A 171 11.32 -13.06 -3.10
CA ALA A 171 10.12 -12.24 -3.02
C ALA A 171 10.06 -11.26 -4.20
N VAL A 172 8.87 -10.98 -4.73
CA VAL A 172 8.67 -10.07 -5.87
C VAL A 172 7.55 -9.07 -5.56
N ALA A 173 7.93 -7.81 -5.34
CA ALA A 173 7.00 -6.71 -5.12
C ALA A 173 6.86 -5.86 -6.39
N VAL A 174 5.64 -5.75 -6.90
CA VAL A 174 5.33 -4.94 -8.08
C VAL A 174 4.44 -3.77 -7.67
N VAL A 175 4.86 -2.54 -7.96
CA VAL A 175 4.03 -1.37 -7.69
C VAL A 175 3.02 -1.21 -8.81
N HIS A 176 1.74 -1.01 -8.45
CA HIS A 176 0.65 -0.86 -9.42
C HIS A 176 -0.31 0.27 -9.08
N HIS A 177 -0.84 0.92 -10.11
CA HIS A 177 -1.81 2.00 -9.95
C HIS A 177 -3.25 1.46 -9.95
N ALA A 178 -4.05 1.94 -8.99
CA ALA A 178 -5.49 1.69 -8.98
C ALA A 178 -6.23 2.52 -10.06
N LYS A 179 -7.39 2.02 -10.53
CA LYS A 179 -8.31 2.78 -11.38
C LYS A 179 -8.90 3.95 -10.58
N LYS A 180 -8.97 5.13 -11.21
CA LYS A 180 -9.61 6.33 -10.65
C LYS A 180 -11.11 6.06 -10.47
N GLY A 181 -11.65 6.30 -9.28
CA GLY A 181 -13.09 6.15 -8.98
C GLY A 181 -13.48 4.89 -8.21
N ALA A 182 -12.52 4.11 -7.71
CA ALA A 182 -12.76 2.85 -7.00
C ALA A 182 -13.09 3.00 -5.50
N GLY A 183 -13.51 4.18 -5.04
CA GLY A 183 -13.68 4.50 -3.62
C GLY A 183 -14.71 3.65 -2.85
N THR A 184 -15.50 2.82 -3.55
CA THR A 184 -16.48 1.89 -2.96
C THR A 184 -16.09 0.41 -3.09
N LEU A 185 -15.01 0.09 -3.80
CA LEU A 185 -14.56 -1.29 -4.03
C LEU A 185 -13.55 -1.72 -2.94
N ARG A 186 -13.48 -3.03 -2.67
CA ARG A 186 -12.37 -3.57 -1.87
C ARG A 186 -11.05 -3.21 -2.51
N ALA A 187 -10.00 -2.98 -1.71
CA ALA A 187 -8.75 -2.40 -2.19
C ALA A 187 -8.10 -3.23 -3.32
N GLY A 188 -8.16 -4.55 -3.25
CA GLY A 188 -7.72 -5.42 -4.35
C GLY A 188 -8.53 -5.33 -5.63
N GLN A 189 -9.83 -5.02 -5.54
CA GLN A 189 -10.73 -4.86 -6.70
C GLN A 189 -10.56 -3.50 -7.39
N ALA A 190 -9.94 -2.53 -6.71
CA ALA A 190 -9.70 -1.18 -7.23
C ALA A 190 -8.55 -1.10 -8.26
N LEU A 191 -7.74 -2.16 -8.41
CA LEU A 191 -6.61 -2.19 -9.35
C LEU A 191 -7.05 -2.15 -10.83
N ARG A 192 -6.18 -1.63 -11.71
CA ARG A 192 -6.33 -1.86 -13.17
C ARG A 192 -6.06 -3.34 -13.47
N GLY A 193 -6.93 -4.00 -14.23
CA GLY A 193 -6.85 -5.45 -14.46
C GLY A 193 -7.02 -6.29 -13.18
N SER A 194 -7.82 -5.81 -12.22
CA SER A 194 -7.79 -6.23 -10.80
C SER A 194 -7.93 -7.72 -10.53
N SER A 195 -8.66 -8.48 -11.35
CA SER A 195 -8.82 -9.93 -11.15
C SER A 195 -7.49 -10.67 -11.20
N GLU A 196 -6.66 -10.41 -12.20
CA GLU A 196 -5.42 -11.13 -12.44
C GLU A 196 -4.36 -10.77 -11.41
N PHE A 197 -4.22 -9.48 -11.08
CA PHE A 197 -3.27 -9.04 -10.06
C PHE A 197 -3.63 -9.55 -8.66
N HIS A 198 -4.91 -9.46 -8.29
CA HIS A 198 -5.39 -9.97 -7.01
C HIS A 198 -5.27 -11.50 -6.93
N ALA A 199 -5.60 -12.22 -8.01
CA ALA A 199 -5.45 -13.67 -8.08
C ALA A 199 -3.99 -14.11 -8.15
N TRP A 200 -3.07 -13.26 -8.62
CA TRP A 200 -1.65 -13.55 -8.67
C TRP A 200 -0.93 -13.32 -7.35
N GLY A 201 -1.28 -12.29 -6.57
CA GLY A 201 -0.57 -11.94 -5.34
C GLY A 201 -0.74 -12.96 -4.20
N ASP A 202 0.34 -13.21 -3.46
CA ASP A 202 0.32 -13.91 -2.17
C ASP A 202 0.34 -12.91 -1.00
N SER A 203 1.01 -11.78 -1.19
CA SER A 203 1.05 -10.63 -0.26
C SER A 203 0.75 -9.35 -1.03
N ASN A 204 -0.31 -8.64 -0.67
CA ASN A 204 -0.70 -7.40 -1.32
C ASN A 204 -0.78 -6.27 -0.29
N LEU A 205 -0.20 -5.12 -0.62
CA LEU A 205 -0.17 -3.93 0.22
C LEU A 205 -0.92 -2.81 -0.51
N TYR A 206 -2.09 -2.45 -0.01
CA TYR A 206 -2.91 -1.43 -0.65
C TYR A 206 -2.87 -0.11 0.10
N LEU A 207 -2.55 0.96 -0.62
CA LEU A 207 -2.49 2.33 -0.11
C LEU A 207 -3.66 3.14 -0.67
N ARG A 208 -4.38 3.81 0.22
CA ARG A 208 -5.40 4.81 -0.12
C ARG A 208 -5.27 6.03 0.77
N ARG A 209 -5.83 7.16 0.35
CA ARG A 209 -6.03 8.30 1.24
C ARG A 209 -7.44 8.25 1.85
N ASP A 210 -7.56 8.59 3.12
CA ASP A 210 -8.87 8.74 3.78
C ASP A 210 -9.43 10.17 3.60
N GLY A 211 -10.55 10.46 4.27
CA GLY A 211 -11.21 11.77 4.18
C GLY A 211 -10.41 12.92 4.83
N ASP A 212 -9.44 12.60 5.68
CA ASP A 212 -8.56 13.53 6.39
C ASP A 212 -7.17 13.59 5.74
N ASP A 213 -7.05 13.10 4.50
CA ASP A 213 -5.81 13.04 3.72
C ASP A 213 -4.68 12.19 4.35
N ARG A 214 -5.05 11.25 5.25
CA ARG A 214 -4.09 10.29 5.82
C ARG A 214 -3.92 9.10 4.90
N ILE A 215 -2.72 8.52 4.90
CA ILE A 215 -2.42 7.34 4.09
C ILE A 215 -2.85 6.11 4.88
N ILE A 216 -3.71 5.26 4.32
CA ILE A 216 -4.15 4.01 4.93
C ILE A 216 -3.53 2.86 4.15
N LEU A 217 -2.73 2.04 4.84
CA LEU A 217 -2.17 0.79 4.35
C LEU A 217 -3.07 -0.37 4.78
N THR A 218 -3.54 -1.16 3.83
CA THR A 218 -4.27 -2.41 4.06
C THR A 218 -3.47 -3.58 3.51
N PRO A 219 -2.89 -4.42 4.37
CA PRO A 219 -2.29 -5.69 3.95
C PRO A 219 -3.36 -6.75 3.69
N GLU A 220 -3.22 -7.50 2.59
CA GLU A 220 -4.05 -8.66 2.25
C GLU A 220 -3.13 -9.83 1.86
N HIS A 221 -3.33 -11.00 2.47
CA HIS A 221 -2.52 -12.19 2.21
C HIS A 221 -3.38 -13.38 1.82
N ARG A 222 -2.86 -14.23 0.92
CA ARG A 222 -3.54 -15.46 0.51
C ARG A 222 -3.63 -16.50 1.62
N ALA A 223 -2.54 -16.65 2.36
CA ALA A 223 -2.35 -17.73 3.33
C ALA A 223 -2.06 -17.20 4.74
N ALA A 224 -2.55 -16.00 5.10
CA ALA A 224 -2.44 -15.45 6.44
C ALA A 224 -3.71 -14.71 6.90
N PRO A 225 -3.96 -14.63 8.22
CA PRO A 225 -5.10 -13.90 8.76
C PRO A 225 -5.11 -12.44 8.29
N ALA A 226 -6.31 -11.90 8.11
CA ALA A 226 -6.47 -10.48 7.83
C ALA A 226 -5.90 -9.65 8.99
N MET A 227 -5.13 -8.62 8.65
CA MET A 227 -4.62 -7.66 9.63
C MET A 227 -5.41 -6.35 9.58
N PRO A 228 -5.49 -5.62 10.70
CA PRO A 228 -6.05 -4.28 10.70
C PRO A 228 -5.28 -3.36 9.73
N SER A 229 -6.00 -2.44 9.10
CA SER A 229 -5.37 -1.36 8.35
C SER A 229 -4.49 -0.50 9.26
N ILE A 230 -3.38 -0.02 8.71
CA ILE A 230 -2.40 0.81 9.38
C ILE A 230 -2.49 2.22 8.80
N THR A 231 -2.64 3.21 9.66
CA THR A 231 -2.55 4.61 9.24
C THR A 231 -1.09 5.03 9.18
N LEU A 232 -0.69 5.60 8.06
CA LEU A 232 0.65 6.08 7.76
C LEU A 232 0.64 7.59 7.53
N GLU A 233 1.78 8.21 7.81
CA GLU A 233 2.09 9.58 7.45
C GLU A 233 3.46 9.64 6.76
N LEU A 234 3.63 10.57 5.82
CA LEU A 234 4.93 10.84 5.22
C LEU A 234 5.61 11.93 6.06
N ASN A 235 6.46 11.52 6.99
CA ASN A 235 7.09 12.42 7.95
C ASN A 235 8.44 12.91 7.44
N GLN A 236 8.67 14.21 7.63
CA GLN A 236 9.96 14.84 7.39
C GLN A 236 10.59 15.22 8.73
N HIS A 237 11.72 14.57 9.07
CA HIS A 237 12.53 14.87 10.25
C HIS A 237 13.92 15.30 9.80
N GLU A 238 14.26 16.56 10.01
CA GLU A 238 15.52 17.16 9.54
C GLU A 238 15.70 16.96 8.02
N THR A 239 16.57 16.02 7.64
CA THR A 239 16.85 15.64 6.24
C THR A 239 16.18 14.33 5.82
N ALA A 240 15.56 13.60 6.75
CA ALA A 240 14.94 12.30 6.50
C ALA A 240 13.46 12.47 6.15
N LEU A 241 13.04 11.88 5.03
CA LEU A 241 11.66 11.83 4.56
C LEU A 241 11.26 10.37 4.34
N ALA A 242 10.33 9.86 5.14
CA ALA A 242 9.92 8.46 5.04
C ALA A 242 8.54 8.19 5.67
N LEU A 243 7.93 7.05 5.32
CA LEU A 243 6.61 6.68 5.81
C LEU A 243 6.66 6.10 7.23
N GLU A 244 5.80 6.61 8.11
CA GLU A 244 5.69 6.14 9.50
C GLU A 244 4.27 5.73 9.85
N PRO A 245 4.08 4.64 10.62
CA PRO A 245 2.82 4.37 11.27
C PRO A 245 2.49 5.47 12.27
N ILE A 246 1.28 6.02 12.18
CA ILE A 246 0.76 6.86 13.25
C ILE A 246 0.43 5.93 14.42
N HIS A 247 1.21 6.01 15.49
CA HIS A 247 0.79 5.42 16.76
C HIS A 247 -0.48 6.14 17.20
N ALA A 248 -1.58 5.40 17.32
CA ALA A 248 -2.70 5.91 18.09
C ALA A 248 -2.14 6.17 19.50
N SER A 249 -1.97 7.45 19.86
CA SER A 249 -1.79 7.82 21.25
C SER A 249 -2.88 7.09 22.03
N GLU A 250 -2.53 6.40 23.11
CA GLU A 250 -3.55 6.07 24.12
C GLU A 250 -4.35 7.35 24.37
N PRO A 251 -5.68 7.29 24.41
CA PRO A 251 -6.48 8.49 24.57
C PRO A 251 -6.11 9.16 25.88
N SER A 252 -5.30 10.22 25.81
CA SER A 252 -5.15 11.16 26.91
C SER A 252 -6.55 11.70 27.21
N PRO A 253 -7.03 11.63 28.46
CA PRO A 253 -8.40 11.99 28.80
C PRO A 253 -8.77 13.48 28.55
N ASP A 254 -7.81 14.31 28.16
CA ASP A 254 -7.95 15.77 28.16
C ASP A 254 -8.01 16.46 26.78
N ASN A 255 -8.11 15.73 25.66
CA ASN A 255 -8.34 16.37 24.36
C ASN A 255 -9.52 15.77 23.60
N ALA A 256 -10.71 16.00 24.13
CA ALA A 256 -11.96 15.89 23.39
C ALA A 256 -12.06 17.04 22.37
N THR A 257 -11.44 16.86 21.20
CA THR A 257 -11.83 17.58 19.98
C THR A 257 -12.32 16.55 18.95
N PRO A 258 -13.48 16.76 18.33
CA PRO A 258 -14.34 15.62 18.08
C PRO A 258 -14.14 15.03 16.66
N LYS A 259 -14.00 13.70 16.58
CA LYS A 259 -13.44 12.94 15.44
C LYS A 259 -14.47 12.29 14.50
N SER A 260 -15.73 12.73 14.50
CA SER A 260 -16.73 12.29 13.51
C SER A 260 -17.31 13.44 12.66
N LEU A 261 -17.85 13.11 11.48
CA LEU A 261 -18.56 14.07 10.63
C LEU A 261 -19.77 14.67 11.34
N ASP A 262 -20.44 13.90 12.20
CA ASP A 262 -21.56 14.38 13.02
C ASP A 262 -21.10 15.38 14.06
N ASP A 263 -19.88 15.21 14.59
CA ASP A 263 -19.31 16.17 15.52
C ASP A 263 -18.94 17.48 14.84
N ARG A 264 -18.46 17.43 13.60
CA ARG A 264 -18.21 18.64 12.79
C ARG A 264 -19.51 19.37 12.49
N ILE A 265 -20.58 18.65 12.18
CA ILE A 265 -21.91 19.21 11.98
C ILE A 265 -22.43 19.81 13.29
N THR A 266 -22.29 19.09 14.40
CA THR A 266 -22.68 19.53 15.73
C THR A 266 -21.94 20.78 16.16
N ALA A 267 -20.62 20.83 15.99
CA ALA A 267 -19.80 22.00 16.29
C ALA A 267 -20.20 23.21 15.43
N ALA A 268 -20.39 23.02 14.12
CA ALA A 268 -20.81 24.09 13.22
C ALA A 268 -22.20 24.65 13.55
N LEU A 269 -23.10 23.82 14.10
CA LEU A 269 -24.42 24.23 14.58
C LEU A 269 -24.38 24.86 15.99
N ALA A 270 -23.46 24.42 16.84
CA ALA A 270 -23.27 24.95 18.19
C ALA A 270 -22.64 26.34 18.18
N GLU A 271 -21.69 26.61 17.28
CA GLU A 271 -20.98 27.89 17.18
C GLU A 271 -21.90 29.09 16.91
N THR A 272 -23.00 28.91 16.19
CA THR A 272 -23.91 30.02 15.86
C THR A 272 -25.08 30.18 16.81
N GLY A 273 -25.48 29.11 17.51
CA GLY A 273 -26.69 29.11 18.34
C GLY A 273 -28.00 29.40 17.58
N GLN A 274 -27.96 29.51 16.24
CA GLN A 274 -29.08 29.84 15.37
C GLN A 274 -29.23 28.82 14.23
N PRO A 275 -30.45 28.57 13.72
CA PRO A 275 -30.66 27.70 12.56
C PRO A 275 -29.73 28.05 11.40
N GLN A 276 -29.10 27.04 10.81
CA GLN A 276 -28.17 27.20 9.69
C GLN A 276 -28.79 26.65 8.40
N PRO A 277 -28.89 27.45 7.32
CA PRO A 277 -29.28 26.97 6.01
C PRO A 277 -28.37 25.86 5.51
N PHE A 278 -28.91 24.92 4.73
CA PHE A 278 -28.16 23.78 4.21
C PHE A 278 -26.90 24.18 3.43
N THR A 279 -26.99 25.26 2.64
CA THR A 279 -25.88 25.79 1.83
C THR A 279 -24.72 26.26 2.71
N ASP A 280 -25.03 26.91 3.81
CA ASP A 280 -24.06 27.57 4.68
C ASP A 280 -23.40 26.54 5.59
N LEU A 281 -24.20 25.60 6.11
CA LEU A 281 -23.71 24.45 6.85
C LEU A 281 -22.80 23.57 5.99
N ARG A 282 -23.13 23.37 4.71
CA ARG A 282 -22.28 22.66 3.75
C ARG A 282 -20.96 23.36 3.53
N ALA A 283 -20.99 24.67 3.31
CA ALA A 283 -19.78 25.46 3.08
C ALA A 283 -18.85 25.43 4.29
N ARG A 284 -19.40 25.58 5.50
CA ARG A 284 -18.63 25.53 6.75
C ARG A 284 -18.07 24.16 7.06
N CYS A 285 -18.90 23.12 6.92
CA CYS A 285 -18.45 21.77 7.19
C CYS A 285 -17.52 21.23 6.10
N ARG A 286 -17.46 21.85 4.91
CA ARG A 286 -16.69 21.36 3.74
C ARG A 286 -17.05 19.91 3.36
N ILE A 287 -18.33 19.56 3.44
CA ILE A 287 -18.87 18.21 3.15
C ILE A 287 -19.61 18.22 1.80
N ARG A 288 -19.57 17.10 1.06
CA ARG A 288 -20.38 16.93 -0.17
C ARG A 288 -21.89 16.97 0.16
N ALA A 289 -22.69 17.54 -0.75
CA ALA A 289 -24.13 17.72 -0.51
C ALA A 289 -24.88 16.41 -0.17
N ALA A 290 -24.64 15.33 -0.92
CA ALA A 290 -25.27 14.04 -0.66
C ALA A 290 -24.94 13.49 0.73
N THR A 291 -23.67 13.60 1.14
CA THR A 291 -23.19 13.15 2.45
C THR A 291 -23.78 13.98 3.59
N LEU A 292 -23.83 15.31 3.44
CA LEU A 292 -24.45 16.19 4.45
C LEU A 292 -25.94 15.89 4.62
N TYR A 293 -26.65 15.65 3.51
CA TYR A 293 -28.06 15.29 3.55
C TYR A 293 -28.27 13.98 4.32
N GLN A 294 -27.51 12.93 3.98
CA GLN A 294 -27.59 11.63 4.65
C GLN A 294 -27.32 11.72 6.17
N ARG A 295 -26.31 12.50 6.58
CA ARG A 295 -25.97 12.66 7.99
C ARG A 295 -27.02 13.48 8.74
N LEU A 296 -27.51 14.58 8.17
CA LEU A 296 -28.56 15.38 8.81
C LEU A 296 -29.86 14.58 8.99
N THR A 297 -30.24 13.75 8.03
CA THR A 297 -31.40 12.84 8.18
C THR A 297 -31.19 11.90 9.37
N ALA A 298 -30.04 11.22 9.44
CA ALA A 298 -29.75 10.32 10.56
C ALA A 298 -29.69 11.05 11.92
N MET A 299 -29.17 12.27 11.96
CA MET A 299 -29.13 13.09 13.18
C MET A 299 -30.51 13.61 13.60
N ILE A 300 -31.44 13.81 12.64
CA ILE A 300 -32.84 14.12 12.93
C ILE A 300 -33.55 12.89 13.48
N ASP A 301 -33.35 11.73 12.87
CA ASP A 301 -33.95 10.46 13.29
C ASP A 301 -33.50 10.08 14.72
N ASN A 302 -32.24 10.38 15.06
CA ASN A 302 -31.67 10.19 16.39
C ASN A 302 -31.98 11.34 17.38
N GLY A 303 -32.74 12.35 16.97
CA GLY A 303 -33.17 13.47 17.82
C GLY A 303 -32.08 14.48 18.18
N CYS A 304 -30.90 14.43 17.54
CA CYS A 304 -29.79 15.35 17.80
C CYS A 304 -29.94 16.70 17.10
N VAL A 305 -30.62 16.74 15.95
CA VAL A 305 -30.81 17.93 15.11
C VAL A 305 -32.29 18.10 14.77
N ILE A 306 -32.75 19.35 14.72
CA ILE A 306 -34.10 19.71 14.28
C ILE A 306 -33.99 20.54 13.00
N LYS A 307 -34.86 20.24 12.03
CA LYS A 307 -35.04 21.03 10.82
C LYS A 307 -36.19 22.03 11.00
N SER A 308 -35.94 23.30 10.75
CA SER A 308 -36.92 24.39 10.71
C SER A 308 -36.95 25.05 9.32
N PRO A 309 -37.91 25.96 9.04
CA PRO A 309 -37.93 26.73 7.79
C PRO A 309 -36.63 27.52 7.55
N ASP A 310 -35.98 27.97 8.64
CA ASP A 310 -34.76 28.77 8.61
C ASP A 310 -33.45 27.94 8.58
N GLY A 311 -33.54 26.59 8.60
CA GLY A 311 -32.38 25.71 8.50
C GLY A 311 -32.33 24.60 9.55
N TYR A 312 -31.12 24.15 9.89
CA TYR A 312 -30.88 23.07 10.87
C TYR A 312 -30.33 23.66 12.16
N ARG A 313 -30.74 23.11 13.31
CA ARG A 313 -30.20 23.47 14.63
C ARG A 313 -30.10 22.25 15.53
N LEU A 314 -29.27 22.33 16.58
CA LEU A 314 -29.22 21.30 17.61
C LEU A 314 -30.50 21.27 18.43
N THR A 315 -30.91 20.08 18.83
CA THR A 315 -31.93 19.88 19.87
C THR A 315 -31.33 20.36 21.19
N LYS A 316 -32.03 21.25 21.92
CA LYS A 316 -31.61 21.61 23.27
C LYS A 316 -31.88 20.40 24.17
N ASN A 317 -30.83 19.90 24.85
CA ASN A 317 -31.02 19.02 26.00
C ASN A 317 -31.76 19.78 27.11
#